data_AF-A0A6N7ST78-F1
#
_entry.id   AF-A0A6N7ST78-F1
#
_cell.length_a   1.000
_cell.length_b   1.000
_cell.length_c   1.000
_cell.angle_alpha   90.00
_cell.angle_beta   90.00
_cell.angle_gamma   90.00
#
_symmetry.space_group_name_H-M   'P 1'
#
loop_
_entity.id
_entity.type
_entity.pdbx_description
1 polymer ?
#
loop_
_entity_poly.entity_id
_entity_poly.type
_entity_poly.pdbx_seq_one_letter_code
_entity_poly.pdbx_strand_id
1 'polypeptide(L)'
;MKKRGLAVLLAGIMTVMTPMAVMADREDAKLETPYISLGSDLKQDERAKVLELLGVTEDELKNYTVAEVTNKDEHKYLDGYLDASVIGSRALSSVLVVGKESGYGIKVKTQNISYCTVGMYQNALATAGIQDADINVAGPFKISGTAALVGAIKSYENMTGETVSAESVDTATNELVVTSQLGEDIGDSEKAEQLIGAVKEKVVEAENADPKEVEKIVTQAAEELEVNLSEADRQKIVDLMSKIDGLNLNIDDLKSQAKDLYDKLSKLDLNLSDADKEKVGNFFQRLWDGIVNFFDNFFN
;
A
#
# COMPACT_ATOMS: atom_id res chain seq x y z
N MET A 1 -70.91 -6.99 38.98
CA MET A 1 -70.44 -6.46 37.67
C MET A 1 -69.85 -5.06 37.86
N LYS A 2 -68.53 -4.89 37.67
CA LYS A 2 -67.75 -3.66 37.31
C LYS A 2 -66.29 -3.86 37.76
N LYS A 3 -65.40 -4.24 36.83
CA LYS A 3 -64.33 -3.42 36.21
C LYS A 3 -63.15 -3.17 37.16
N ARG A 4 -62.10 -4.01 37.14
CA ARG A 4 -60.92 -4.04 36.23
C ARG A 4 -59.83 -3.01 36.61
N GLY A 5 -58.77 -3.56 37.24
CA GLY A 5 -57.34 -3.35 36.95
C GLY A 5 -56.83 -1.94 36.65
N LEU A 6 -56.03 -1.40 37.57
CA LEU A 6 -55.10 -0.32 37.32
C LEU A 6 -53.76 -0.69 37.97
N ALA A 7 -52.87 -1.29 37.17
CA ALA A 7 -51.48 -1.49 37.54
C ALA A 7 -50.63 -1.20 36.31
N VAL A 8 -49.67 -0.29 36.50
CA VAL A 8 -48.50 -0.03 35.66
C VAL A 8 -48.78 0.64 34.31
N LEU A 9 -48.64 1.97 34.28
CA LEU A 9 -48.34 2.71 33.05
C LEU A 9 -47.31 3.81 33.38
N LEU A 10 -46.05 3.41 33.44
CA LEU A 10 -44.86 4.26 33.61
C LEU A 10 -43.85 3.85 32.55
N ALA A 11 -44.25 3.97 31.28
CA ALA A 11 -43.37 3.76 30.13
C ALA A 11 -43.87 4.63 28.98
N GLY A 12 -43.02 5.52 28.48
CA GLY A 12 -43.23 6.15 27.18
C GLY A 12 -43.10 7.66 27.15
N ILE A 13 -41.92 8.21 27.49
CA ILE A 13 -41.45 9.47 26.88
C ILE A 13 -39.96 9.31 26.53
N MET A 14 -39.72 9.24 25.22
CA MET A 14 -38.60 9.79 24.44
C MET A 14 -37.18 9.69 25.00
N THR A 15 -36.33 8.90 24.34
CA THR A 15 -35.43 9.41 23.29
C THR A 15 -34.73 8.21 22.65
N VAL A 16 -35.04 7.94 21.38
CA VAL A 16 -34.18 7.09 20.55
C VAL A 16 -32.98 7.96 20.19
N MET A 17 -31.94 7.91 21.01
CA MET A 17 -30.61 8.29 20.56
C MET A 17 -30.16 7.19 19.60
N THR A 18 -30.34 7.42 18.30
CA THR A 18 -29.56 6.66 17.32
C THR A 18 -28.09 7.00 17.59
N PRO A 19 -27.19 6.03 17.74
CA PRO A 19 -25.77 6.34 17.74
C PRO A 19 -25.47 6.96 16.39
N MET A 20 -25.23 8.26 16.36
CA MET A 20 -24.46 8.83 15.25
C MET A 20 -23.13 8.08 15.28
N ALA A 21 -22.78 7.46 14.15
CA ALA A 21 -21.41 7.01 13.96
C ALA A 21 -20.55 8.25 14.10
N VAL A 22 -19.91 8.39 15.26
CA VAL A 22 -18.78 9.30 15.42
C VAL A 22 -17.71 8.67 14.54
N MET A 23 -17.52 9.23 13.34
CA MET A 23 -16.24 9.06 12.67
C MET A 23 -15.23 9.66 13.65
N ALA A 24 -14.39 8.80 14.23
CA ALA A 24 -13.31 9.26 15.08
C ALA A 24 -12.41 10.13 14.20
N ASP A 25 -12.49 11.45 14.38
CA ASP A 25 -11.42 12.33 13.94
C ASP A 25 -10.14 11.82 14.61
N ARG A 26 -9.04 11.73 13.83
CA ARG A 26 -7.70 11.42 14.34
C ARG A 26 -7.20 12.57 15.22
N GLU A 27 -7.75 12.72 16.43
CA GLU A 27 -7.28 13.70 17.43
C GLU A 27 -5.85 13.38 17.90
N ASP A 28 -5.37 12.14 17.73
CA ASP A 28 -4.10 11.66 18.29
C ASP A 28 -2.92 11.65 17.32
N ALA A 29 -3.13 11.83 16.01
CA ALA A 29 -2.01 11.91 15.09
C ALA A 29 -1.30 13.26 15.27
N LYS A 30 0.00 13.23 15.61
CA LYS A 30 0.84 14.43 15.67
C LYS A 30 1.16 14.93 14.26
N LEU A 31 0.12 15.31 13.51
CA LEU A 31 0.21 15.85 12.15
C LEU A 31 1.06 17.12 12.10
N GLU A 32 1.23 17.81 13.23
CA GLU A 32 1.96 19.08 13.31
C GLU A 32 3.49 18.94 13.19
N THR A 33 4.08 17.80 13.58
CA THR A 33 5.54 17.63 13.57
C THR A 33 5.94 16.61 12.50
N PRO A 34 6.59 17.05 11.39
CA PRO A 34 7.14 16.14 10.40
C PRO A 34 8.15 15.17 11.00
N TYR A 35 8.20 13.96 10.44
CA TYR A 35 9.15 12.94 10.83
C TYR A 35 10.16 12.71 9.71
N ILE A 36 11.43 12.65 10.04
CA ILE A 36 12.50 12.30 9.10
C ILE A 36 13.27 11.09 9.59
N SER A 37 13.34 10.08 8.74
CA SER A 37 14.10 8.87 8.98
C SER A 37 15.30 8.86 8.05
N LEU A 38 16.50 9.01 8.63
CA LEU A 38 17.76 9.08 7.91
C LEU A 38 18.42 7.69 7.83
N GLY A 39 19.06 7.35 6.72
CA GLY A 39 19.93 6.19 6.66
C GLY A 39 21.13 6.35 7.61
N SER A 40 21.36 5.40 8.52
CA SER A 40 22.39 5.53 9.56
C SER A 40 23.82 5.52 9.02
N ASP A 41 24.03 5.01 7.81
CA ASP A 41 25.34 4.87 7.19
C ASP A 41 25.70 6.02 6.25
N LEU A 42 24.88 7.07 6.22
CA LEU A 42 25.14 8.30 5.47
C LEU A 42 26.39 9.00 5.99
N LYS A 43 27.33 9.27 5.08
CA LYS A 43 28.45 10.18 5.33
C LYS A 43 27.95 11.62 5.35
N GLN A 44 28.78 12.53 5.84
CA GLN A 44 28.41 13.94 5.97
C GLN A 44 27.96 14.59 4.65
N ASP A 45 28.64 14.30 3.55
CA ASP A 45 28.30 14.78 2.21
C ASP A 45 27.03 14.13 1.65
N GLU A 46 26.89 12.82 1.82
CA GLU A 46 25.69 12.07 1.44
C GLU A 46 24.46 12.56 2.22
N ARG A 47 24.61 12.80 3.52
CA ARG A 47 23.56 13.31 4.41
C ARG A 47 23.13 14.72 4.00
N ALA A 48 24.09 15.61 3.74
CA ALA A 48 23.79 16.94 3.24
C ALA A 48 23.04 16.87 1.90
N LYS A 49 23.44 15.94 1.01
CA LYS A 49 22.75 15.75 -0.27
C LYS A 49 21.33 15.25 -0.10
N VAL A 50 21.12 14.27 0.76
CA VAL A 50 19.78 13.73 1.06
C VAL A 50 18.87 14.82 1.62
N LEU A 51 19.35 15.58 2.62
CA LEU A 51 18.59 16.69 3.19
C LEU A 51 18.20 17.75 2.15
N GLU A 52 19.14 18.13 1.27
CA GLU A 52 18.88 19.04 0.15
C GLU A 52 17.74 18.52 -0.74
N LEU A 53 17.78 17.23 -1.12
CA LEU A 53 16.75 16.60 -1.96
C LEU A 53 15.39 16.54 -1.24
N LEU A 54 15.39 16.34 0.09
CA LEU A 54 14.19 16.37 0.91
C LEU A 54 13.68 17.80 1.17
N GLY A 55 14.44 18.84 0.77
CA GLY A 55 14.07 20.24 0.99
C GLY A 55 14.17 20.68 2.46
N VAL A 56 15.03 20.01 3.25
CA VAL A 56 15.21 20.27 4.68
C VAL A 56 16.66 20.71 4.94
N THR A 57 16.85 21.71 5.80
CA THR A 57 18.17 22.12 6.27
C THR A 57 18.53 21.46 7.61
N GLU A 58 19.82 21.40 7.93
CA GLU A 58 20.29 20.88 9.22
C GLU A 58 19.67 21.60 10.43
N ASP A 59 19.50 22.92 10.33
CA ASP A 59 18.93 23.70 11.42
C ASP A 59 17.43 23.45 11.59
N GLU A 60 16.72 23.18 10.49
CA GLU A 60 15.30 22.88 10.53
C GLU A 60 15.00 21.58 11.25
N LEU A 61 15.90 20.59 11.24
CA LEU A 61 15.72 19.29 11.91
C LEU A 61 15.39 19.39 13.40
N LYS A 62 15.72 20.51 14.05
CA LYS A 62 15.34 20.78 15.45
C LYS A 62 13.82 20.83 15.66
N ASN A 63 13.06 21.05 14.59
CA ASN A 63 11.60 21.10 14.55
C ASN A 63 10.98 19.78 14.03
N TYR A 64 11.79 18.73 13.81
CA TYR A 64 11.36 17.45 13.28
C TYR A 64 11.57 16.38 14.34
N THR A 65 10.78 15.31 14.25
CA THR A 65 11.20 14.06 14.89
C THR A 65 12.20 13.37 13.98
N VAL A 66 13.42 13.18 14.44
CA VAL A 66 14.51 12.58 13.66
C VAL A 66 14.81 11.19 14.20
N ALA A 67 14.84 10.20 13.32
CA ALA A 67 15.36 8.88 13.64
C ALA A 67 16.27 8.36 12.54
N GLU A 68 16.95 7.26 12.84
CA GLU A 68 17.81 6.57 11.89
C GLU A 68 17.29 5.17 11.59
N VAL A 69 17.47 4.74 10.34
CA VAL A 69 17.30 3.35 9.91
C VAL A 69 18.66 2.76 9.67
N THR A 70 18.95 1.67 10.37
CA THR A 70 20.22 0.95 10.22
C THR A 70 20.14 -0.11 9.15
N ASN A 71 21.28 -0.51 8.58
CA ASN A 71 21.31 -1.63 7.65
C ASN A 71 20.82 -2.94 8.32
N LYS A 72 21.02 -3.09 9.63
CA LYS A 72 20.43 -4.19 10.40
C LYS A 72 18.89 -4.16 10.42
N ASP A 73 18.30 -2.97 10.47
CA ASP A 73 16.85 -2.84 10.36
C ASP A 73 16.36 -3.28 8.98
N GLU A 74 17.08 -2.94 7.91
CA GLU A 74 16.76 -3.43 6.56
C GLU A 74 16.79 -4.95 6.51
N HIS A 75 17.90 -5.56 6.92
CA HIS A 75 18.06 -7.02 6.94
C HIS A 75 16.97 -7.73 7.76
N LYS A 76 16.52 -7.13 8.88
CA LYS A 76 15.42 -7.68 9.69
C LYS A 76 14.12 -7.86 8.89
N TYR A 77 13.80 -6.95 7.97
CA TYR A 77 12.54 -6.96 7.23
C TYR A 77 12.69 -7.47 5.78
N LEU A 78 13.89 -7.45 5.22
CA LEU A 78 14.12 -7.66 3.78
C LEU A 78 14.88 -8.94 3.44
N ASP A 79 15.60 -9.57 4.38
CA ASP A 79 16.40 -10.78 4.10
C ASP A 79 15.57 -11.97 3.57
N GLY A 80 14.28 -12.01 3.92
CA GLY A 80 13.36 -13.03 3.42
C GLY A 80 12.93 -12.83 1.96
N TYR A 81 13.18 -11.66 1.38
CA TYR A 81 12.61 -11.24 0.09
C TYR A 81 13.66 -10.75 -0.90
N LEU A 82 14.75 -10.15 -0.43
CA LEU A 82 15.81 -9.59 -1.25
C LEU A 82 17.14 -10.30 -1.00
N ASP A 83 17.91 -10.46 -2.07
CA ASP A 83 19.32 -10.75 -1.96
C ASP A 83 20.04 -9.61 -1.23
N ALA A 84 21.02 -9.97 -0.39
CA ALA A 84 21.84 -9.00 0.35
C ALA A 84 22.58 -8.00 -0.58
N SER A 85 22.77 -8.34 -1.86
CA SER A 85 23.32 -7.43 -2.87
C SER A 85 22.39 -6.26 -3.22
N VAL A 86 21.06 -6.46 -3.15
CA VAL A 86 20.05 -5.43 -3.42
C VAL A 86 19.82 -4.53 -2.20
N ILE A 87 19.83 -5.13 -1.00
CA ILE A 87 19.80 -4.38 0.27
C ILE A 87 21.10 -3.55 0.41
N GLY A 88 22.23 -4.14 0.02
CA GLY A 88 23.55 -3.55 0.19
C GLY A 88 24.02 -3.61 1.65
N SER A 89 25.19 -3.04 1.91
CA SER A 89 25.83 -3.08 3.22
C SER A 89 25.74 -1.77 4.01
N ARG A 90 24.96 -0.80 3.51
CA ARG A 90 24.85 0.55 4.06
C ARG A 90 23.42 1.05 3.89
N ALA A 91 22.79 1.47 4.98
CA ALA A 91 21.50 2.15 4.93
C ALA A 91 21.70 3.60 4.51
N LEU A 92 21.34 3.92 3.25
CA LEU A 92 21.60 5.24 2.64
C LEU A 92 20.34 6.00 2.21
N SER A 93 19.24 5.32 1.88
CA SER A 93 18.01 6.02 1.54
C SER A 93 17.33 6.54 2.80
N SER A 94 16.73 7.72 2.69
CA SER A 94 16.02 8.40 3.78
C SER A 94 14.63 8.83 3.34
N VAL A 95 13.78 9.12 4.30
CA VAL A 95 12.40 9.55 4.04
C VAL A 95 11.97 10.66 4.98
N LEU A 96 11.26 11.64 4.42
CA LEU A 96 10.47 12.63 5.15
C LEU A 96 8.99 12.24 5.05
N VAL A 97 8.35 12.06 6.19
CA VAL A 97 6.92 11.74 6.33
C VAL A 97 6.21 12.91 6.98
N VAL A 98 5.16 13.39 6.32
CA VAL A 98 4.27 14.44 6.83
C VAL A 98 2.85 13.91 6.81
N GLY A 99 2.27 13.68 7.98
CA GLY A 99 0.86 13.33 8.11
C GLY A 99 -0.02 14.46 7.61
N LYS A 100 -1.17 14.11 7.03
CA LYS A 100 -2.14 15.01 6.43
C LYS A 100 -3.53 14.74 6.98
N GLU A 101 -4.45 15.63 6.65
CA GLU A 101 -5.86 15.51 7.01
C GLU A 101 -6.51 14.33 6.27
N SER A 102 -7.57 13.78 6.86
CA SER A 102 -8.33 12.65 6.31
C SER A 102 -8.79 12.91 4.87
N GLY A 103 -8.61 11.90 4.01
CA GLY A 103 -8.96 11.96 2.58
C GLY A 103 -7.86 12.56 1.70
N TYR A 104 -6.67 12.82 2.23
CA TYR A 104 -5.52 13.24 1.45
C TYR A 104 -4.93 12.09 0.61
N GLY A 105 -5.02 10.85 1.11
CA GLY A 105 -4.38 9.66 0.54
C GLY A 105 -2.87 9.63 0.78
N ILE A 106 -2.16 8.64 0.23
CA ILE A 106 -0.70 8.59 0.27
C ILE A 106 -0.15 9.24 -0.99
N LYS A 107 0.74 10.22 -0.86
CA LYS A 107 1.45 10.82 -1.99
C LYS A 107 2.94 10.61 -1.82
N VAL A 108 3.57 9.99 -2.81
CA VAL A 108 4.99 9.68 -2.77
C VAL A 108 5.73 10.50 -3.81
N LYS A 109 6.91 11.00 -3.44
CA LYS A 109 7.94 11.49 -4.36
C LYS A 109 9.24 10.77 -4.08
N THR A 110 9.93 10.37 -5.13
CA THR A 110 11.24 9.72 -5.03
C THR A 110 12.30 10.55 -5.74
N GLN A 111 13.49 10.62 -5.15
CA GLN A 111 14.67 11.24 -5.74
C GLN A 111 15.86 10.29 -5.57
N ASN A 112 16.55 10.01 -6.68
CA ASN A 112 17.68 9.06 -6.70
C ASN A 112 17.31 7.64 -6.23
N ILE A 113 16.09 7.18 -6.50
CA ILE A 113 15.66 5.81 -6.25
C ILE A 113 15.51 5.10 -7.58
N SER A 114 16.05 3.88 -7.71
CA SER A 114 16.07 3.12 -8.97
C SER A 114 15.34 1.80 -8.93
N TYR A 115 15.17 1.19 -7.74
CA TYR A 115 14.51 -0.09 -7.58
C TYR A 115 13.02 0.10 -7.26
N CYS A 116 12.71 0.86 -6.22
CA CYS A 116 11.34 1.15 -5.82
C CYS A 116 10.72 2.31 -6.62
N THR A 117 9.61 2.09 -7.33
CA THR A 117 8.85 3.17 -7.98
C THR A 117 7.99 3.94 -6.98
N VAL A 118 7.49 5.10 -7.40
CA VAL A 118 6.52 5.91 -6.64
C VAL A 118 5.28 5.09 -6.26
N GLY A 119 4.69 4.37 -7.22
CA GLY A 119 3.49 3.59 -6.96
C GLY A 119 3.74 2.33 -6.14
N MET A 120 4.93 1.70 -6.25
CA MET A 120 5.33 0.61 -5.36
C MET A 120 5.37 1.06 -3.89
N TYR A 121 5.93 2.24 -3.60
CA TYR A 121 5.85 2.81 -2.25
C TYR A 121 4.42 3.10 -1.83
N GLN A 122 3.61 3.74 -2.67
CA GLN A 122 2.21 4.06 -2.32
C GLN A 122 1.44 2.79 -1.95
N ASN A 123 1.57 1.73 -2.76
CA ASN A 123 0.84 0.49 -2.57
C ASN A 123 1.31 -0.26 -1.31
N ALA A 124 2.62 -0.37 -1.11
CA ALA A 124 3.20 -1.02 0.06
C ALA A 124 2.85 -0.28 1.36
N LEU A 125 2.95 1.05 1.38
CA LEU A 125 2.60 1.84 2.55
C LEU A 125 1.11 1.72 2.88
N ALA A 126 0.23 1.67 1.87
CA ALA A 126 -1.20 1.41 2.09
C ALA A 126 -1.44 0.01 2.69
N THR A 127 -0.73 -1.02 2.23
CA THR A 127 -0.75 -2.37 2.82
C THR A 127 -0.24 -2.40 4.26
N ALA A 128 0.73 -1.55 4.59
CA ALA A 128 1.18 -1.36 5.97
C ALA A 128 0.16 -0.62 6.85
N GLY A 129 -0.98 -0.18 6.29
CA GLY A 129 -2.00 0.57 7.03
C GLY A 129 -1.69 2.06 7.22
N ILE A 130 -0.71 2.59 6.48
CA ILE A 130 -0.43 4.02 6.47
C ILE A 130 -1.56 4.74 5.74
N GLN A 131 -1.99 5.88 6.28
CA GLN A 131 -3.07 6.67 5.71
C GLN A 131 -2.71 8.14 5.71
N ASP A 132 -3.15 8.87 4.69
CA ASP A 132 -3.14 10.33 4.59
C ASP A 132 -1.76 10.94 4.89
N ALA A 133 -0.77 10.65 4.05
CA ALA A 133 0.61 11.07 4.27
C ALA A 133 1.30 11.56 2.98
N ASP A 134 2.11 12.60 3.12
CA ASP A 134 3.06 13.05 2.10
C ASP A 134 4.45 12.46 2.42
N ILE A 135 4.97 11.67 1.50
CA ILE A 135 6.14 10.82 1.65
C ILE A 135 7.20 11.24 0.63
N ASN A 136 8.32 11.75 1.10
CA ASN A 136 9.42 12.20 0.25
C ASN A 136 10.63 11.31 0.51
N VAL A 137 11.01 10.51 -0.47
CA VAL A 137 12.08 9.50 -0.40
C VAL A 137 13.29 10.00 -1.17
N ALA A 138 14.47 9.96 -0.56
CA ALA A 138 15.70 10.40 -1.20
C ALA A 138 16.89 9.47 -0.93
N GLY A 139 17.67 9.21 -1.97
CA GLY A 139 19.02 8.64 -1.87
C GLY A 139 20.10 9.68 -2.22
N PRO A 140 21.33 9.54 -1.69
CA PRO A 140 22.44 10.44 -2.05
C PRO A 140 22.86 10.29 -3.53
N PHE A 141 22.60 9.13 -4.12
CA PHE A 141 22.76 8.76 -5.53
C PHE A 141 21.78 7.62 -5.84
N LYS A 142 21.68 7.17 -7.10
CA LYS A 142 20.74 6.11 -7.49
C LYS A 142 20.97 4.83 -6.67
N ILE A 143 20.00 4.48 -5.81
CA ILE A 143 20.01 3.30 -4.93
C ILE A 143 18.64 2.62 -4.90
N SER A 144 18.55 1.49 -4.18
CA SER A 144 17.33 0.69 -4.06
C SER A 144 16.16 1.47 -3.44
N GLY A 145 16.40 2.13 -2.31
CA GLY A 145 15.37 2.84 -1.53
C GLY A 145 14.79 2.02 -0.36
N THR A 146 15.35 0.85 -0.07
CA THR A 146 14.85 -0.10 0.95
C THR A 146 14.81 0.47 2.36
N ALA A 147 15.88 1.14 2.82
CA ALA A 147 15.91 1.78 4.14
C ALA A 147 14.79 2.82 4.31
N ALA A 148 14.40 3.50 3.24
CA ALA A 148 13.35 4.51 3.29
C ALA A 148 11.95 3.91 3.40
N LEU A 149 11.70 2.69 2.89
CA LEU A 149 10.43 1.98 3.13
C LEU A 149 10.27 1.68 4.62
N VAL A 150 11.30 1.04 5.20
CA VAL A 150 11.33 0.73 6.65
C VAL A 150 11.22 2.01 7.47
N GLY A 151 11.92 3.06 7.05
CA GLY A 151 11.86 4.38 7.67
C GLY A 151 10.45 4.98 7.63
N ALA A 152 9.72 4.85 6.54
CA ALA A 152 8.40 5.45 6.38
C ALA A 152 7.38 4.79 7.32
N ILE A 153 7.43 3.46 7.44
CA ILE A 153 6.59 2.68 8.36
C ILE A 153 6.89 3.08 9.81
N LYS A 154 8.17 3.07 10.21
CA LYS A 154 8.58 3.50 11.56
C LYS A 154 8.18 4.95 11.86
N SER A 155 8.30 5.84 10.87
CA SER A 155 7.93 7.25 11.01
C SER A 155 6.44 7.38 11.32
N TYR A 156 5.59 6.66 10.57
CA TYR A 156 4.15 6.70 10.76
C TYR A 156 3.73 6.21 12.14
N GLU A 157 4.25 5.06 12.61
CA GLU A 157 3.95 4.54 13.96
C GLU A 157 4.26 5.56 15.06
N ASN A 158 5.36 6.31 14.91
CA ASN A 158 5.74 7.34 15.87
C ASN A 158 4.84 8.58 15.79
N MET A 159 4.34 8.92 14.60
CA MET A 159 3.48 10.09 14.39
C MET A 159 2.06 9.86 14.88
N THR A 160 1.50 8.69 14.65
CA THR A 160 0.11 8.35 15.04
C THR A 160 0.01 7.74 16.43
N GLY A 161 1.09 7.16 16.95
CA GLY A 161 1.03 6.33 18.16
C GLY A 161 0.35 4.98 17.93
N GLU A 162 -0.15 4.73 16.71
CA GLU A 162 -0.71 3.45 16.29
C GLU A 162 0.45 2.53 15.91
N THR A 163 0.50 1.35 16.53
CA THR A 163 1.49 0.33 16.14
C THR A 163 1.00 -0.37 14.88
N VAL A 164 1.83 -0.41 13.85
CA VAL A 164 1.57 -1.23 12.67
C VAL A 164 1.94 -2.66 13.01
N SER A 165 1.06 -3.61 12.68
CA SER A 165 1.34 -5.01 12.99
C SER A 165 2.62 -5.46 12.27
N ALA A 166 3.46 -6.27 12.93
CA ALA A 166 4.68 -6.79 12.32
C ALA A 166 4.39 -7.57 11.02
N GLU A 167 3.21 -8.19 10.93
CA GLU A 167 2.71 -8.87 9.74
C GLU A 167 2.39 -7.90 8.61
N SER A 168 1.74 -6.76 8.90
CA SER A 168 1.48 -5.71 7.91
C SER A 168 2.78 -5.11 7.38
N VAL A 169 3.78 -4.90 8.25
CA VAL A 169 5.12 -4.43 7.84
C VAL A 169 5.83 -5.45 6.95
N ASP A 170 5.80 -6.73 7.34
CA ASP A 170 6.39 -7.83 6.57
C ASP A 170 5.74 -7.95 5.18
N THR A 171 4.41 -7.94 5.13
CA THR A 171 3.65 -8.07 3.88
C THR A 171 3.83 -6.85 2.98
N ALA A 172 3.82 -5.63 3.51
CA ALA A 172 4.13 -4.42 2.74
C ALA A 172 5.55 -4.45 2.17
N THR A 173 6.50 -4.94 2.95
CA THR A 173 7.88 -5.09 2.54
C THR A 173 8.02 -6.14 1.43
N ASN A 174 7.41 -7.31 1.62
CA ASN A 174 7.34 -8.36 0.61
C ASN A 174 6.68 -7.87 -0.68
N GLU A 175 5.57 -7.13 -0.57
CA GLU A 175 4.85 -6.58 -1.71
C GLU A 175 5.74 -5.66 -2.54
N LEU A 176 6.41 -4.69 -1.90
CA LEU A 176 7.30 -3.78 -2.60
C LEU A 176 8.39 -4.54 -3.34
N VAL A 177 8.95 -5.57 -2.69
CA VAL A 177 10.03 -6.38 -3.25
C VAL A 177 9.57 -7.22 -4.42
N VAL A 178 8.48 -7.98 -4.27
CA VAL A 178 7.90 -8.82 -5.32
C VAL A 178 7.51 -7.97 -6.52
N THR A 179 6.90 -6.81 -6.30
CA THR A 179 6.53 -5.89 -7.39
C THR A 179 7.76 -5.37 -8.12
N SER A 180 8.82 -5.02 -7.39
CA SER A 180 10.07 -4.53 -7.98
C SER A 180 10.79 -5.60 -8.79
N GLN A 181 10.94 -6.81 -8.22
CA GLN A 181 11.56 -7.95 -8.90
C GLN A 181 10.78 -8.34 -10.16
N LEU A 182 9.45 -8.39 -10.06
CA LEU A 182 8.59 -8.62 -11.22
C LEU A 182 8.83 -7.56 -12.30
N GLY A 183 8.98 -6.28 -11.93
CA GLY A 183 9.30 -5.20 -12.85
C GLY A 183 10.63 -5.39 -13.58
N GLU A 184 11.65 -5.94 -12.91
CA GLU A 184 12.91 -6.30 -13.53
C GLU A 184 12.76 -7.52 -14.46
N ASP A 185 12.05 -8.56 -14.01
CA ASP A 185 11.87 -9.83 -14.73
C ASP A 185 11.07 -9.62 -16.04
N ILE A 186 10.04 -8.77 -16.02
CA ILE A 186 9.24 -8.44 -17.21
C ILE A 186 9.79 -7.24 -17.99
N GLY A 187 10.74 -6.50 -17.42
CA GLY A 187 11.33 -5.29 -18.01
C GLY A 187 10.40 -4.06 -18.02
N ASP A 188 9.34 -4.06 -17.22
CA ASP A 188 8.34 -3.01 -17.15
C ASP A 188 7.78 -2.87 -15.72
N SER A 189 8.39 -1.98 -14.94
CA SER A 189 7.97 -1.71 -13.56
C SER A 189 6.56 -1.14 -13.44
N GLU A 190 6.05 -0.46 -14.48
CA GLU A 190 4.70 0.09 -14.46
C GLU A 190 3.66 -1.03 -14.65
N LYS A 191 3.89 -1.96 -15.58
CA LYS A 191 3.04 -3.15 -15.73
C LYS A 191 3.09 -4.05 -14.49
N ALA A 192 4.24 -4.16 -13.84
CA ALA A 192 4.35 -4.92 -12.58
C ALA A 192 3.52 -4.28 -11.46
N GLU A 193 3.61 -2.95 -11.30
CA GLU A 193 2.80 -2.17 -10.36
C GLU A 193 1.30 -2.35 -10.62
N GLN A 194 0.89 -2.26 -11.90
CA GLN A 194 -0.50 -2.45 -12.32
C GLN A 194 -0.98 -3.88 -12.05
N LEU A 195 -0.18 -4.90 -12.37
CA LEU A 195 -0.54 -6.29 -12.17
C LEU A 195 -0.76 -6.60 -10.68
N ILE A 196 0.17 -6.23 -9.82
CA ILE A 196 0.05 -6.44 -8.38
C ILE A 196 -1.15 -5.68 -7.81
N GLY A 197 -1.38 -4.44 -8.24
CA GLY A 197 -2.55 -3.66 -7.83
C GLY A 197 -3.89 -4.30 -8.24
N ALA A 198 -4.01 -4.74 -9.49
CA ALA A 198 -5.23 -5.35 -10.02
C ALA A 198 -5.54 -6.71 -9.38
N VAL A 199 -4.51 -7.56 -9.19
CA VAL A 199 -4.66 -8.84 -8.50
C VAL A 199 -5.05 -8.59 -7.05
N LYS A 200 -4.37 -7.67 -6.35
CA LYS A 200 -4.69 -7.32 -4.97
C LYS A 200 -6.14 -6.90 -4.81
N GLU A 201 -6.63 -6.04 -5.70
CA GLU A 201 -8.03 -5.61 -5.67
C GLU A 201 -9.00 -6.79 -5.70
N LYS A 202 -8.79 -7.74 -6.61
CA LYS A 202 -9.67 -8.91 -6.75
C LYS A 202 -9.55 -9.90 -5.61
N VAL A 203 -8.36 -10.09 -5.06
CA VAL A 203 -8.17 -10.97 -3.89
C VAL A 203 -8.85 -10.37 -2.66
N VAL A 204 -8.67 -9.07 -2.41
CA VAL A 204 -9.30 -8.39 -1.28
C VAL A 204 -10.83 -8.31 -1.45
N GLU A 205 -11.34 -8.09 -2.68
CA GLU A 205 -12.79 -8.10 -2.96
C GLU A 205 -13.43 -9.49 -2.83
N ALA A 206 -12.68 -10.56 -3.10
CA ALA A 206 -13.21 -11.94 -3.06
C ALA A 206 -13.40 -12.47 -1.63
N GLU A 207 -12.73 -11.88 -0.63
CA GLU A 207 -12.73 -12.28 0.79
C GLU A 207 -12.44 -13.79 1.01
N ASN A 208 -11.21 -14.16 1.39
CA ASN A 208 -10.76 -15.55 1.61
C ASN A 208 -10.62 -16.37 0.32
N ALA A 209 -10.04 -15.78 -0.73
CA ALA A 209 -9.79 -16.47 -1.99
C ALA A 209 -8.85 -17.67 -1.78
N ASP A 210 -9.23 -18.86 -2.26
CA ASP A 210 -8.36 -20.03 -2.16
C ASP A 210 -7.15 -19.91 -3.12
N PRO A 211 -6.02 -20.58 -2.87
CA PRO A 211 -4.81 -20.43 -3.70
C PRO A 211 -5.02 -20.64 -5.21
N LYS A 212 -5.95 -21.51 -5.61
CA LYS A 212 -6.28 -21.72 -7.02
C LYS A 212 -7.11 -20.58 -7.59
N GLU A 213 -7.94 -19.93 -6.79
CA GLU A 213 -8.66 -18.73 -7.19
C GLU A 213 -7.68 -17.58 -7.38
N VAL A 214 -6.74 -17.41 -6.45
CA VAL A 214 -5.65 -16.43 -6.56
C VAL A 214 -4.82 -16.66 -7.83
N GLU A 215 -4.40 -17.89 -8.10
CA GLU A 215 -3.63 -18.22 -9.32
C GLU A 215 -4.38 -17.86 -10.61
N LYS A 216 -5.70 -18.02 -10.62
CA LYS A 216 -6.55 -17.63 -11.76
C LYS A 216 -6.64 -16.12 -11.89
N ILE A 217 -6.87 -15.40 -10.79
CA ILE A 217 -6.88 -13.94 -10.78
C ILE A 217 -5.56 -13.42 -11.35
N VAL A 218 -4.42 -13.98 -10.91
CA VAL A 218 -3.09 -13.64 -11.45
C VAL A 218 -3.00 -13.90 -12.94
N THR A 219 -3.48 -15.06 -13.40
CA THR A 219 -3.46 -15.43 -14.82
C THR A 219 -4.28 -14.48 -15.68
N GLN A 220 -5.51 -14.20 -15.27
CA GLN A 220 -6.41 -13.31 -16.01
C GLN A 220 -5.90 -11.87 -16.00
N ALA A 221 -5.37 -11.38 -14.87
CA ALA A 221 -4.81 -10.03 -14.80
C ALA A 221 -3.56 -9.89 -15.68
N ALA A 222 -2.71 -10.92 -15.72
CA ALA A 222 -1.54 -10.93 -16.60
C ALA A 222 -1.92 -10.95 -18.08
N GLU A 223 -2.95 -11.72 -18.45
CA GLU A 223 -3.49 -11.75 -19.82
C GLU A 223 -4.04 -10.38 -20.24
N GLU A 224 -4.87 -9.75 -19.40
CA GLU A 224 -5.44 -8.43 -19.66
C GLU A 224 -4.40 -7.31 -19.76
N LEU A 225 -3.28 -7.43 -19.03
CA LEU A 225 -2.17 -6.47 -19.08
C LEU A 225 -1.11 -6.82 -20.15
N GLU A 226 -1.32 -7.90 -20.91
CA GLU A 226 -0.36 -8.44 -21.87
C GLU A 226 1.04 -8.63 -21.24
N VAL A 227 1.06 -9.19 -20.02
CA VAL A 227 2.26 -9.52 -19.26
C VAL A 227 2.52 -11.01 -19.35
N ASN A 228 3.73 -11.39 -19.72
CA ASN A 228 4.13 -12.79 -19.77
C ASN A 228 4.87 -13.15 -18.47
N LEU A 229 4.21 -13.95 -17.62
CA LEU A 229 4.77 -14.38 -16.33
C LEU A 229 5.46 -15.73 -16.44
N SER A 230 6.61 -15.86 -15.78
CA SER A 230 7.15 -17.18 -15.48
C SER A 230 6.31 -17.88 -14.40
N GLU A 231 6.37 -19.21 -14.34
CA GLU A 231 5.73 -19.97 -13.25
C GLU A 231 6.24 -19.54 -11.86
N ALA A 232 7.53 -19.18 -11.77
CA ALA A 232 8.12 -18.70 -10.53
C ALA A 232 7.51 -17.35 -10.11
N ASP A 233 7.32 -16.42 -11.04
CA ASP A 233 6.73 -15.12 -10.74
C ASP A 233 5.25 -15.22 -10.42
N ARG A 234 4.52 -16.09 -11.14
CA ARG A 234 3.13 -16.43 -10.80
C ARG A 234 3.01 -16.91 -9.35
N GLN A 235 3.87 -17.83 -8.94
CA GLN A 235 3.86 -18.34 -7.56
C GLN A 235 4.21 -17.25 -6.53
N LYS A 236 5.20 -16.39 -6.80
CA LYS A 236 5.52 -15.25 -5.90
C LYS A 236 4.30 -14.35 -5.68
N ILE A 237 3.53 -14.08 -6.74
CA ILE A 237 2.31 -13.26 -6.63
C ILE A 237 1.25 -13.99 -5.81
N VAL A 238 1.03 -15.30 -6.05
CA VAL A 238 0.06 -16.10 -5.26
C VAL A 238 0.42 -16.11 -3.78
N ASP A 239 1.69 -16.31 -3.45
CA ASP A 239 2.19 -16.32 -2.07
C ASP A 239 2.02 -14.94 -1.39
N LEU A 240 2.31 -13.87 -2.13
CA LEU A 240 2.09 -12.49 -1.68
C LEU A 240 0.61 -12.23 -1.39
N MET A 241 -0.29 -12.62 -2.31
CA MET A 241 -1.73 -12.41 -2.15
C MET A 241 -2.29 -13.20 -0.97
N SER A 242 -1.76 -14.39 -0.70
CA SER A 242 -2.14 -15.19 0.47
C SER A 242 -1.78 -14.47 1.78
N LYS A 243 -0.66 -13.73 1.82
CA LYS A 243 -0.31 -12.89 2.97
C LYS A 243 -1.21 -11.66 3.10
N ILE A 244 -1.55 -11.04 1.97
CA ILE A 244 -2.43 -9.87 1.92
C ILE A 244 -3.84 -10.21 2.43
N ASP A 245 -4.40 -11.35 2.03
CA ASP A 245 -5.71 -11.83 2.48
C ASP A 245 -5.77 -11.97 4.02
N GLY A 246 -4.66 -12.35 4.65
CA GLY A 246 -4.53 -12.44 6.11
C GLY A 246 -4.58 -11.09 6.87
N LEU A 247 -4.42 -9.95 6.19
CA LEU A 247 -4.33 -8.64 6.83
C LEU A 247 -5.69 -7.96 7.07
N ASN A 248 -6.81 -8.55 6.64
CA ASN A 248 -8.15 -7.93 6.69
C ASN A 248 -8.18 -6.51 6.10
N LEU A 249 -7.53 -6.31 4.95
CA LEU A 249 -7.50 -5.00 4.29
C LEU A 249 -8.88 -4.62 3.76
N ASN A 250 -9.18 -3.32 3.77
CA ASN A 250 -10.38 -2.78 3.14
C ASN A 250 -10.03 -2.23 1.75
N ILE A 251 -10.76 -2.67 0.72
CA ILE A 251 -10.48 -2.25 -0.65
C ILE A 251 -10.74 -0.76 -0.92
N ASP A 252 -11.75 -0.17 -0.27
CA ASP A 252 -12.01 1.27 -0.39
C ASP A 252 -10.90 2.09 0.25
N ASP A 253 -10.35 1.62 1.37
CA ASP A 253 -9.18 2.23 1.98
C ASP A 253 -7.97 2.12 1.04
N LEU A 254 -7.68 0.94 0.48
CA LEU A 254 -6.60 0.79 -0.50
C LEU A 254 -6.77 1.73 -1.70
N LYS A 255 -7.98 1.81 -2.27
CA LYS A 255 -8.31 2.70 -3.39
C LYS A 255 -8.13 4.17 -3.04
N SER A 256 -8.52 4.58 -1.84
CA SER A 256 -8.37 5.96 -1.37
C SER A 256 -6.91 6.33 -1.07
N GLN A 257 -6.14 5.40 -0.49
CA GLN A 257 -4.77 5.64 -0.04
C GLN A 257 -3.76 5.51 -1.18
N ALA A 258 -3.89 4.52 -2.05
CA ALA A 258 -3.03 4.33 -3.23
C ALA A 258 -3.69 4.87 -4.52
N LYS A 259 -4.38 6.01 -4.42
CA LYS A 259 -5.21 6.59 -5.48
C LYS A 259 -4.51 6.67 -6.84
N ASP A 260 -3.24 7.09 -6.89
CA ASP A 260 -2.54 7.25 -8.16
C ASP A 260 -2.42 5.93 -8.93
N LEU A 261 -2.23 4.80 -8.23
CA LEU A 261 -2.21 3.47 -8.84
C LEU A 261 -3.60 3.07 -9.35
N TYR A 262 -4.63 3.21 -8.50
CA TYR A 262 -5.99 2.85 -8.88
C TYR A 262 -6.56 3.76 -9.97
N ASP A 263 -6.15 5.03 -10.03
CA ASP A 263 -6.47 5.94 -11.13
C ASP A 263 -5.76 5.51 -12.43
N LYS A 264 -4.53 4.97 -12.38
CA LYS A 264 -3.87 4.38 -13.56
C LYS A 264 -4.60 3.12 -14.04
N LEU A 265 -4.95 2.22 -13.13
CA LEU A 265 -5.74 1.03 -13.44
C LEU A 265 -7.10 1.41 -14.04
N SER A 266 -7.76 2.41 -13.47
CA SER A 266 -9.02 2.97 -14.01
C SER A 266 -8.83 3.69 -15.35
N LYS A 267 -7.62 4.09 -15.75
CA LYS A 267 -7.36 4.68 -17.07
C LYS A 267 -7.12 3.62 -18.15
N LEU A 268 -6.64 2.43 -17.79
CA LEU A 268 -6.64 1.28 -18.70
C LEU A 268 -8.07 0.97 -19.19
N ASP A 269 -9.06 1.38 -18.40
CA ASP A 269 -10.48 1.36 -18.71
C ASP A 269 -10.88 2.34 -19.83
N LEU A 270 -10.25 3.51 -19.88
CA LEU A 270 -10.64 4.64 -20.74
C LEU A 270 -9.92 4.66 -22.10
N ASN A 271 -8.85 3.89 -22.26
CA ASN A 271 -8.05 3.82 -23.50
C ASN A 271 -8.67 2.93 -24.59
N LEU A 272 -9.90 2.45 -24.40
CA LEU A 272 -10.67 1.77 -25.44
C LEU A 272 -11.28 2.78 -26.43
N SER A 273 -11.29 2.44 -27.72
CA SER A 273 -11.89 3.31 -28.74
C SER A 273 -13.41 3.44 -28.52
N ASP A 274 -14.04 4.53 -28.97
CA ASP A 274 -15.49 4.73 -28.78
C ASP A 274 -16.35 3.64 -29.44
N ALA A 275 -15.81 2.91 -30.43
CA ALA A 275 -16.44 1.74 -31.04
C ALA A 275 -16.37 0.47 -30.16
N ASP A 276 -15.40 0.39 -29.25
CA ASP A 276 -15.21 -0.73 -28.31
C ASP A 276 -16.02 -0.51 -27.02
N LYS A 277 -16.29 0.74 -26.63
CA LYS A 277 -17.14 1.07 -25.46
C LYS A 277 -18.59 0.60 -25.58
N GLU A 278 -19.10 0.42 -26.80
CA GLU A 278 -20.45 -0.14 -27.04
C GLU A 278 -20.50 -1.68 -26.96
N LYS A 279 -19.35 -2.37 -26.92
CA LYS A 279 -19.26 -3.84 -26.99
C LYS A 279 -18.38 -4.50 -25.93
N VAL A 280 -17.57 -3.74 -25.18
CA VAL A 280 -16.53 -4.28 -24.30
C VAL A 280 -16.70 -3.74 -22.89
N GLY A 281 -16.67 -4.65 -21.92
CA GLY A 281 -16.65 -4.30 -20.49
C GLY A 281 -15.37 -3.59 -20.08
N ASN A 282 -15.46 -2.91 -18.95
CA ASN A 282 -14.36 -2.17 -18.33
C ASN A 282 -13.14 -3.09 -18.01
N PHE A 283 -11.89 -2.60 -17.87
CA PHE A 283 -10.71 -3.46 -17.55
C PHE A 283 -10.98 -4.42 -16.38
N PHE A 284 -11.49 -3.88 -15.26
CA PHE A 284 -11.87 -4.68 -14.10
C PHE A 284 -13.06 -5.60 -14.35
N GLN A 285 -13.95 -5.20 -15.26
CA GLN A 285 -15.07 -6.04 -15.69
C GLN A 285 -14.59 -7.18 -16.58
N ARG A 286 -13.64 -6.97 -17.50
CA ARG A 286 -13.04 -8.03 -18.32
C ARG A 286 -12.25 -9.00 -17.45
N LEU A 287 -11.45 -8.47 -16.53
CA LEU A 287 -10.77 -9.27 -15.52
C LEU A 287 -11.78 -10.14 -14.75
N TRP A 288 -12.88 -9.53 -14.30
CA TRP A 288 -13.95 -10.25 -13.59
C TRP A 288 -14.68 -11.28 -14.46
N ASP A 289 -15.08 -10.90 -15.67
CA ASP A 289 -15.77 -11.76 -16.62
C ASP A 289 -14.88 -12.94 -17.03
N GLY A 290 -13.58 -12.71 -17.21
CA GLY A 290 -12.59 -13.75 -17.47
C GLY A 290 -12.51 -14.74 -16.30
N ILE A 291 -12.51 -14.24 -15.07
CA ILE A 291 -12.57 -15.08 -13.86
C ILE A 291 -13.87 -15.90 -13.84
N VAL A 292 -15.04 -15.29 -14.01
CA VAL A 292 -16.35 -15.98 -13.95
C VAL A 292 -16.50 -17.02 -15.06
N ASN A 293 -16.19 -16.67 -16.31
CA ASN A 293 -16.29 -17.56 -17.47
C ASN A 293 -15.40 -18.80 -17.33
N PHE A 294 -14.25 -18.67 -16.67
CA PHE A 294 -13.41 -19.82 -16.35
C PHE A 294 -14.12 -20.79 -15.40
N PHE A 295 -14.76 -20.30 -14.34
CA PHE A 295 -15.46 -21.16 -13.37
C PHE A 295 -16.71 -21.82 -13.95
N ASP A 296 -17.48 -21.11 -14.76
CA ASP A 296 -18.68 -21.65 -15.42
C ASP A 296 -18.36 -22.81 -16.39
N ASN A 297 -17.18 -22.78 -17.01
CA ASN A 297 -16.69 -23.85 -17.89
C ASN A 297 -16.03 -25.03 -17.13
N PHE A 298 -15.72 -24.87 -15.84
CA PHE A 298 -15.07 -25.89 -15.02
C PHE A 298 -16.08 -26.74 -14.23
N PHE A 299 -17.25 -26.18 -13.90
CA PHE A 299 -18.34 -26.88 -13.21
C PHE A 299 -19.44 -27.45 -14.14
N ASN A 300 -19.34 -27.21 -15.45
CA ASN A 300 -20.10 -27.90 -16.51
C ASN A 300 -19.26 -29.00 -17.17
#